data_AF-A0A0G1Q7L7-F1
#
_entry.id   AF-A0A0G1Q7L7-F1
#
_cell.length_a   1.000
_cell.length_b   1.000
_cell.length_c   1.000
_cell.angle_alpha   90.00
_cell.angle_beta   90.00
_cell.angle_gamma   90.00
#
_symmetry.space_group_name_H-M   'P 1'
#
loop_
_entity.id
_entity.type
_entity.pdbx_description
1 polymer ?
#
loop_
_entity_poly.entity_id
_entity_poly.type
_entity_poly.pdbx_seq_one_letter_code
_entity_poly.pdbx_strand_id
1 'polypeptide(L)' 'MPSKKKQNNNNYETNKLPASYLKFKICVSGAAETGHCAINALDLAKELGKEIVRQGGVLVTGATSGVPY' A
#
# COMPACT_ATOMS: atom_id res chain seq x y z
N MET A 1 39.53 -44.96 8.19
CA MET A 1 38.19 -44.38 8.43
C MET A 1 38.19 -42.94 7.93
N PRO A 2 37.58 -42.63 6.77
CA PRO A 2 37.52 -41.26 6.28
C PRO A 2 36.46 -40.47 7.06
N SER A 3 36.93 -39.40 7.69
CA SER A 3 36.18 -38.36 8.39
C SER A 3 35.09 -37.74 7.51
N LYS A 4 33.84 -37.82 7.97
CA LYS A 4 32.68 -37.13 7.36
C LYS A 4 32.95 -35.62 7.35
N LYS A 5 33.15 -35.05 6.15
CA LYS A 5 33.09 -33.59 5.95
C LYS A 5 31.67 -33.13 6.33
N LYS A 6 31.58 -32.35 7.40
CA LYS A 6 30.36 -31.64 7.80
C LYS A 6 30.03 -30.64 6.71
N GLN A 7 29.07 -30.96 5.85
CA GLN A 7 28.48 -30.00 4.92
C GLN A 7 27.75 -28.96 5.77
N ASN A 8 28.24 -27.72 5.74
CA ASN A 8 27.62 -26.60 6.44
C ASN A 8 26.61 -25.98 5.47
N ASN A 9 25.38 -26.49 5.50
CA ASN A 9 24.30 -26.06 4.61
C ASN A 9 23.60 -24.84 5.21
N ASN A 10 24.27 -23.69 5.18
CA ASN A 10 23.62 -22.42 5.46
C ASN A 10 22.88 -21.94 4.20
N ASN A 11 21.82 -22.65 3.86
CA ASN A 11 20.91 -22.28 2.77
C ASN A 11 19.86 -21.33 3.33
N TYR A 12 20.25 -20.09 3.62
CA TYR A 12 19.26 -19.03 3.77
C TYR A 12 18.77 -18.70 2.37
N GLU A 13 17.76 -19.42 1.90
CA GLU A 13 16.93 -18.92 0.80
C GLU A 13 16.49 -17.53 1.21
N THR A 14 17.05 -16.50 0.56
CA THR A 14 16.64 -15.13 0.75
C THR A 14 15.21 -15.06 0.24
N ASN A 15 14.24 -15.27 1.13
CA ASN A 15 12.84 -15.01 0.87
C ASN A 15 12.73 -13.51 0.55
N LYS A 16 12.91 -13.19 -0.73
CA LYS A 16 12.94 -11.83 -1.24
C LYS A 16 11.53 -11.31 -1.07
N LEU A 17 11.31 -10.55 0.01
CA LEU A 17 10.02 -9.93 0.29
C LEU A 17 9.59 -9.16 -0.96
N PRO A 18 8.31 -9.24 -1.36
CA PRO A 18 7.84 -8.53 -2.53
C PRO A 18 8.11 -7.03 -2.33
N ALA A 19 8.59 -6.36 -3.37
CA ALA A 19 8.93 -4.93 -3.31
C ALA A 19 7.75 -4.05 -2.84
N SER A 20 6.51 -4.55 -2.96
CA SER A 20 5.30 -3.92 -2.43
C SER A 20 5.26 -3.80 -0.91
N TYR A 21 5.99 -4.61 -0.14
CA TYR A 21 6.09 -4.50 1.32
C TYR A 21 6.73 -3.17 1.76
N LEU A 22 7.61 -2.60 0.92
CA LEU A 22 8.28 -1.32 1.20
C LEU A 22 7.43 -0.10 0.82
N LYS A 23 6.28 -0.28 0.17
CA LYS A 23 5.41 0.84 -0.23
C LYS A 23 4.48 1.24 0.90
N PHE A 24 4.40 2.53 1.19
CA PHE A 24 3.41 3.09 2.11
C PHE A 24 2.00 2.86 1.56
N LYS A 25 1.12 2.32 2.41
CA LYS A 25 -0.30 2.11 2.08
C LYS A 25 -1.12 3.14 2.85
N ILE A 26 -1.80 4.02 2.14
CA ILE A 26 -2.55 5.13 2.73
C ILE A 26 -4.03 4.87 2.51
N CYS A 27 -4.77 4.73 3.61
CA CYS A 27 -6.21 4.58 3.55
C CYS A 27 -6.87 5.96 3.56
N VAL A 28 -7.61 6.29 2.50
CA VAL A 28 -8.42 7.50 2.42
C VAL A 28 -9.87 7.13 2.73
N SER A 29 -10.41 7.74 3.79
CA SER A 29 -11.78 7.54 4.26
C SER A 29 -12.59 8.83 4.07
N GLY A 30 -13.90 8.70 3.93
CA GLY A 30 -14.80 9.81 3.64
C GLY A 30 -16.27 9.42 3.75
N ALA A 31 -17.15 10.41 3.61
CA ALA A 31 -18.59 10.21 3.73
C ALA A 31 -19.20 9.65 2.44
N ALA A 32 -19.96 8.56 2.57
CA ALA A 32 -20.69 7.93 1.48
C ALA A 32 -21.77 8.80 0.83
N GLU A 33 -22.15 9.92 1.44
CA GLU A 33 -23.05 10.91 0.87
C GLU A 33 -22.35 12.26 0.88
N THR A 34 -22.09 12.79 -0.31
CA THR A 34 -21.24 13.98 -0.50
C THR A 34 -22.02 15.29 -0.44
N GLY A 35 -23.35 15.25 -0.38
CA GLY A 35 -24.20 16.44 -0.27
C GLY A 35 -24.00 17.23 1.03
N HIS A 36 -23.48 16.57 2.07
CA HIS A 36 -23.11 17.22 3.34
C HIS A 36 -21.63 17.61 3.42
N CYS A 37 -20.83 17.21 2.43
CA CYS A 37 -19.42 17.56 2.39
C CYS A 37 -19.23 18.98 1.86
N ALA A 38 -18.05 19.55 2.11
CA ALA A 38 -17.64 20.78 1.45
C ALA A 38 -17.79 20.66 -0.07
N ILE A 39 -18.18 21.75 -0.74
CA ILE A 39 -18.44 21.80 -2.19
C ILE A 39 -17.28 21.23 -3.01
N ASN A 40 -16.04 21.44 -2.56
CA ASN A 40 -14.82 21.00 -3.23
C ASN A 40 -14.26 19.67 -2.69
N ALA A 41 -14.99 18.97 -1.82
CA ALA A 41 -14.50 17.76 -1.16
C ALA A 41 -14.12 16.66 -2.17
N LEU A 42 -14.90 16.46 -3.23
CA LEU A 42 -14.66 15.48 -4.31
C LEU A 42 -13.47 15.84 -5.23
N ASP A 43 -13.10 17.11 -5.31
CA ASP A 43 -11.99 17.54 -6.17
C ASP A 43 -10.66 17.54 -5.42
N LEU A 44 -10.62 18.12 -4.22
CA LEU A 44 -9.48 17.99 -3.29
C LEU A 44 -9.09 16.55 -3.08
N ALA A 45 -10.12 15.74 -3.05
CA ALA A 45 -10.05 14.33 -3.03
C ALA A 45 -9.17 13.76 -4.14
N LYS A 46 -9.64 13.81 -5.37
CA LYS A 46 -8.91 13.28 -6.53
C LYS A 46 -7.46 13.75 -6.57
N GLU A 47 -7.18 14.99 -6.14
CA GLU A 47 -5.81 15.50 -6.00
C GLU A 47 -4.97 14.78 -4.95
N LEU A 48 -5.52 14.53 -3.75
CA LEU A 48 -4.84 13.72 -2.73
C LEU A 48 -4.56 12.29 -3.22
N GLY A 49 -5.49 11.66 -3.92
CA GLY A 49 -5.31 10.34 -4.55
C GLY A 49 -4.15 10.32 -5.55
N LYS A 50 -4.11 11.31 -6.45
CA LYS A 50 -3.02 11.51 -7.40
C LYS A 50 -1.68 11.69 -6.70
N GLU A 51 -1.64 12.46 -5.62
CA GLU A 51 -0.41 12.73 -4.88
C GLU A 51 0.13 11.48 -4.19
N ILE A 52 -0.73 10.65 -3.59
CA ILE A 52 -0.34 9.37 -2.99
C ILE A 52 0.37 8.47 -4.01
N VAL A 53 -0.19 8.35 -5.21
CA VAL A 53 0.41 7.57 -6.29
C VAL A 53 1.69 8.22 -6.81
N ARG A 54 1.74 9.56 -6.92
CA ARG A 54 2.93 10.31 -7.36
C ARG A 54 4.14 10.11 -6.45
N GLN A 55 3.91 9.92 -5.15
CA GLN A 55 4.95 9.60 -4.16
C GLN A 55 5.32 8.10 -4.11
N GLY A 56 4.76 7.28 -5.01
CA GLY A 56 5.02 5.84 -5.05
C GLY A 56 4.28 5.03 -3.99
N GLY A 57 3.29 5.64 -3.32
CA GLY A 57 2.42 4.99 -2.35
C GLY A 57 1.34 4.12 -3.00
N VAL A 58 0.69 3.32 -2.16
CA VAL A 58 -0.50 2.55 -2.51
C VAL A 58 -1.68 3.21 -1.84
N LEU A 59 -2.62 3.66 -2.65
CA LEU A 59 -3.89 4.14 -2.15
C LEU A 59 -4.79 2.94 -1.78
N VAL A 60 -5.44 3.04 -0.63
CA VAL A 60 -6.47 2.13 -0.16
C VAL A 60 -7.72 2.95 0.13
N THR A 61 -8.89 2.47 -0.29
CA THR A 61 -10.17 3.17 -0.06
C THR A 61 -11.23 2.21 0.44
N GLY A 62 -12.30 2.76 1.02
CA GLY A 62 -13.53 2.02 1.30
C GLY A 62 -14.42 1.89 0.05
N ALA A 63 -15.37 0.95 0.08
CA ALA A 63 -16.35 0.72 -0.97
C ALA A 63 -17.66 1.49 -0.68
N THR A 64 -17.66 2.82 -0.81
CA THR A 64 -18.83 3.67 -0.52
C THR A 64 -19.08 4.72 -1.60
N SER A 65 -20.33 5.17 -1.76
CA SER A 65 -20.75 6.07 -2.86
C SER A 65 -20.54 7.56 -2.59
N GLY A 66 -19.30 7.92 -2.23
CA GLY A 66 -18.81 9.26 -1.95
C GLY A 66 -17.76 9.21 -0.84
N VAL A 67 -16.87 10.19 -0.68
CA VAL A 67 -15.79 10.50 -1.63
C VAL A 67 -14.54 9.70 -1.19
N PRO A 68 -14.20 8.60 -1.89
CA PRO A 68 -12.94 7.86 -1.72
C PRO A 68 -12.12 7.85 -3.02
N TYR A 69 -10.82 8.06 -2.94
CA TYR A 69 -9.95 8.38 -4.08
C TYR A 69 -8.50 8.37 -3.62
#